data_AF-A0A6A8QAN1-F1
#
_entry.id   AF-A0A6A8QAN1-F1
#
_cell.length_a   1.000
_cell.length_b   1.000
_cell.length_c   1.000
_cell.angle_alpha   90.00
_cell.angle_beta   90.00
_cell.angle_gamma   90.00
#
_symmetry.space_group_name_H-M   'P 1'
#
loop_
_entity.id
_entity.type
_entity.pdbx_description
1 polymer ?
#
loop_
_entity_poly.entity_id
_entity_poly.type
_entity_poly.pdbx_seq_one_letter_code
_entity_poly.pdbx_strand_id
1 'polypeptide(L)'
;MRWEYDNTINSLNAETKKSNQKIKSLTSKVQDFKDEISKQNDEIVKQQKKTVNIEEAISNINNGLIDLGIEDFKIKHHSENLYKLVRGESDENIFESLSEGEKMVISFLYFLEQCRGKRDVSEAAKKKIIVIDDPISSLSHI
;
A
#
# COMPACT_ATOMS: atom_id res chain seq x y z
N MET A 1 -11.73 -32.23 65.86
CA MET A 1 -12.61 -32.33 64.67
C MET A 1 -12.78 -30.99 63.94
N ARG A 2 -13.31 -29.90 64.52
CA ARG A 2 -13.52 -28.63 63.75
C ARG A 2 -12.22 -27.96 63.26
N TRP A 3 -11.17 -28.02 64.07
CA TRP A 3 -9.86 -27.39 63.81
C TRP A 3 -9.06 -28.02 62.64
N GLU A 4 -9.28 -29.31 62.33
CA GLU A 4 -8.60 -29.99 61.22
C GLU A 4 -9.14 -29.53 59.86
N TYR A 5 -10.44 -29.23 59.78
CA TYR A 5 -11.08 -28.75 58.55
C TYR A 5 -10.73 -27.29 58.22
N ASP A 6 -10.47 -26.45 59.24
CA ASP A 6 -10.13 -25.04 59.04
C ASP A 6 -8.79 -24.86 58.29
N ASN A 7 -7.79 -25.70 58.57
CA ASN A 7 -6.51 -25.67 57.86
C ASN A 7 -6.65 -26.08 56.39
N THR A 8 -7.43 -27.12 56.10
CA THR A 8 -7.69 -27.56 54.73
C THR A 8 -8.48 -26.51 53.94
N ILE A 9 -9.49 -25.88 54.55
CA ILE A 9 -10.28 -24.81 53.93
C ILE A 9 -9.40 -23.58 53.64
N ASN A 10 -8.52 -23.19 54.57
CA ASN A 10 -7.60 -22.07 54.37
C ASN A 10 -6.60 -22.34 53.23
N SER A 11 -6.08 -23.57 53.12
CA SER A 11 -5.20 -23.97 52.02
C SER A 11 -5.92 -23.91 50.66
N LEU A 12 -7.13 -24.46 50.57
CA LEU A 12 -7.94 -24.42 49.34
C LEU A 12 -8.28 -22.98 48.93
N ASN A 13 -8.63 -22.12 49.89
CA ASN A 13 -8.89 -20.71 49.62
C ASN A 13 -7.64 -19.97 49.10
N ALA A 14 -6.46 -20.28 49.66
CA ALA A 14 -5.20 -19.71 49.21
C ALA A 14 -4.84 -20.14 47.78
N GLU A 15 -5.00 -21.42 47.45
CA GLU A 15 -4.80 -21.93 46.09
C GLU A 15 -5.79 -21.33 45.09
N THR A 16 -7.07 -21.24 45.47
CA THR A 16 -8.13 -20.63 44.65
C THR A 16 -7.82 -19.17 44.36
N LYS A 17 -7.35 -18.42 45.37
CA LYS A 17 -6.93 -17.01 45.21
C LYS A 17 -5.75 -16.88 44.25
N LYS A 18 -4.76 -17.77 44.37
CA LYS A 18 -3.57 -17.79 43.52
C LYS A 18 -3.92 -18.13 42.06
N SER A 19 -4.81 -19.10 41.86
CA SER A 19 -5.35 -19.44 40.53
C SER A 19 -6.13 -18.29 39.92
N ASN A 20 -7.01 -17.64 40.68
CA ASN A 20 -7.78 -16.48 40.20
C ASN A 20 -6.88 -15.30 39.81
N GLN A 21 -5.81 -15.04 40.57
CA GLN A 21 -4.83 -14.01 40.19
C GLN A 21 -4.11 -14.37 38.88
N LYS A 22 -3.74 -15.65 38.71
CA LYS A 22 -3.13 -16.15 37.47
C LYS A 22 -4.07 -15.99 36.28
N ILE A 23 -5.33 -16.41 36.42
CA ILE A 23 -6.37 -16.24 35.39
C ILE A 23 -6.49 -14.76 35.02
N LYS A 24 -6.60 -13.86 36.02
CA LYS A 24 -6.74 -12.43 35.76
C LYS A 24 -5.55 -11.85 34.98
N SER A 25 -4.32 -12.23 35.35
CA SER A 25 -3.12 -11.81 34.62
C SER A 25 -3.05 -12.36 33.19
N LEU A 26 -3.46 -13.61 32.97
CA LEU A 26 -3.51 -14.22 31.64
C LEU A 26 -4.58 -13.55 30.78
N THR A 27 -5.76 -13.26 31.33
CA THR A 27 -6.82 -12.54 30.63
C THR A 27 -6.38 -11.15 30.21
N SER A 28 -5.64 -10.42 31.06
CA SER A 28 -5.07 -9.11 30.70
C SER A 28 -4.11 -9.25 29.51
N LYS A 29 -3.17 -10.20 29.56
CA LYS A 29 -2.22 -10.43 28.45
C LYS A 29 -2.92 -10.80 27.14
N VAL A 30 -3.98 -11.60 27.21
CA VAL A 30 -4.78 -11.94 26.02
C VAL A 30 -5.44 -10.69 25.43
N GLN A 31 -5.90 -9.77 26.27
CA GLN A 31 -6.45 -8.50 25.80
C GLN A 31 -5.36 -7.62 25.16
N ASP A 32 -4.20 -7.50 25.81
CA ASP A 32 -3.07 -6.72 25.29
C ASP A 32 -2.62 -7.24 23.91
N PHE A 33 -2.50 -8.56 23.74
CA PHE A 33 -2.16 -9.16 22.45
C PHE A 33 -3.24 -8.95 21.39
N LYS A 34 -4.52 -8.96 21.75
CA LYS A 34 -5.60 -8.64 20.79
C LYS A 34 -5.51 -7.21 20.31
N ASP A 35 -5.22 -6.27 21.21
CA ASP A 35 -5.07 -4.86 20.87
C ASP A 35 -3.85 -4.64 19.97
N GLU A 36 -2.75 -5.37 20.22
CA GLU A 36 -1.54 -5.34 19.39
C GLU A 36 -1.79 -5.93 17.99
N ILE A 37 -2.49 -7.06 17.88
CA ILE A 37 -2.93 -7.64 16.61
C ILE A 37 -3.80 -6.65 15.82
N SER A 38 -4.74 -5.96 16.49
CA SER A 38 -5.57 -4.95 15.84
C SER A 38 -4.72 -3.81 15.26
N LYS A 39 -3.76 -3.29 16.04
CA LYS A 39 -2.85 -2.22 15.58
C LYS A 39 -2.00 -2.67 14.38
N GLN A 40 -1.46 -3.89 14.42
CA GLN A 40 -0.66 -4.43 13.32
C GLN A 40 -1.50 -4.62 12.06
N ASN A 41 -2.76 -5.08 12.19
CA ASN A 41 -3.67 -5.17 11.05
C ASN A 41 -3.99 -3.80 10.44
N ASP A 42 -4.20 -2.77 11.26
CA ASP A 42 -4.39 -1.40 10.77
C ASP A 42 -3.16 -0.88 10.00
N GLU A 43 -1.96 -1.20 10.48
CA GLU A 43 -0.71 -0.88 9.77
C GLU A 43 -0.57 -1.65 8.45
N ILE A 44 -0.90 -2.96 8.42
CA ILE A 44 -0.91 -3.77 7.19
C ILE A 44 -1.87 -3.16 6.17
N VAL A 45 -3.10 -2.83 6.57
CA VAL A 45 -4.09 -2.20 5.68
C VAL A 45 -3.58 -0.84 5.18
N LYS A 46 -2.92 -0.06 6.03
CA LYS A 46 -2.32 1.23 5.65
C LYS A 46 -1.18 1.05 4.65
N GLN A 47 -0.35 0.02 4.79
CA GLN A 47 0.74 -0.28 3.87
C GLN A 47 0.23 -0.84 2.55
N GLN A 48 -0.69 -1.81 2.58
CA GLN A 48 -1.32 -2.37 1.37
C GLN A 48 -2.01 -1.31 0.52
N LYS A 49 -2.69 -0.34 1.14
CA LYS A 49 -3.28 0.80 0.42
C LYS A 49 -2.28 1.63 -0.37
N LYS A 50 -1.01 1.70 0.06
CA LYS A 50 0.05 2.40 -0.67
C LYS A 50 0.53 1.58 -1.86
N THR A 51 0.67 0.27 -1.69
CA THR A 51 1.16 -0.66 -2.74
C THR A 51 0.14 -0.91 -3.85
N VAL A 52 -1.14 -1.12 -3.50
CA VAL A 52 -2.20 -1.42 -4.49
C VAL A 52 -2.37 -0.28 -5.50
N ASN A 53 -2.25 0.98 -5.05
CA ASN A 53 -2.38 2.15 -5.94
C ASN A 53 -1.23 2.22 -6.97
N ILE A 54 -0.02 1.78 -6.59
CA ILE A 54 1.15 1.86 -7.46
C ILE A 54 1.14 0.75 -8.50
N GLU A 55 0.81 -0.47 -8.11
CA GLU A 55 0.70 -1.58 -9.07
C GLU A 55 -0.42 -1.32 -10.08
N GLU A 56 -1.56 -0.79 -9.64
CA GLU A 56 -2.66 -0.38 -10.51
C GLU A 56 -2.23 0.74 -11.47
N ALA A 57 -1.54 1.78 -10.97
CA ALA A 57 -1.03 2.86 -11.80
C ALA A 57 -0.01 2.37 -12.85
N ILE A 58 0.91 1.46 -12.47
CA ILE A 58 1.86 0.86 -13.40
C ILE A 58 1.12 0.08 -14.50
N SER A 59 0.11 -0.71 -14.12
CA SER A 59 -0.70 -1.45 -15.08
C SER A 59 -1.43 -0.51 -16.03
N ASN A 60 -2.04 0.56 -15.52
CA ASN A 60 -2.78 1.52 -16.32
C ASN A 60 -1.89 2.28 -17.30
N ILE A 61 -0.69 2.70 -16.88
CA ILE A 61 0.26 3.38 -17.77
C ILE A 61 0.74 2.43 -18.86
N ASN A 62 1.10 1.19 -18.51
CA ASN A 62 1.54 0.20 -19.50
C ASN A 62 0.45 -0.15 -20.51
N ASN A 63 -0.81 -0.29 -20.05
CA ASN A 63 -1.94 -0.47 -20.95
C ASN A 63 -2.12 0.74 -21.88
N GLY A 64 -2.00 1.96 -21.34
CA GLY A 64 -2.07 3.18 -22.15
C GLY A 64 -0.95 3.31 -23.18
N LEU A 65 0.26 2.82 -22.88
CA LEU A 65 1.37 2.76 -23.85
C LEU A 65 1.04 1.79 -25.00
N ILE A 66 0.53 0.59 -24.67
CA ILE A 66 0.12 -0.41 -25.66
C ILE A 66 -1.02 0.11 -26.54
N ASP A 67 -2.04 0.74 -25.94
CA ASP A 67 -3.17 1.31 -26.67
C ASP A 67 -2.75 2.40 -27.67
N LEU A 68 -1.65 3.10 -27.39
CA LEU A 68 -1.05 4.10 -28.28
C LEU A 68 -0.06 3.50 -29.29
N GLY A 69 0.14 2.17 -29.27
CA GLY A 69 1.05 1.46 -30.17
C GLY A 69 2.53 1.48 -29.75
N ILE A 70 2.82 1.83 -28.50
CA ILE A 70 4.18 1.88 -27.95
C ILE A 70 4.45 0.60 -27.18
N GLU A 71 5.27 -0.29 -27.75
CA GLU A 71 5.66 -1.57 -27.15
C GLU A 71 7.16 -1.64 -26.81
N ASP A 72 7.94 -0.70 -27.33
CA ASP A 72 9.41 -0.69 -27.22
C ASP A 72 9.92 -0.41 -25.79
N PHE A 73 9.07 0.07 -24.90
CA PHE A 73 9.41 0.26 -23.48
C PHE A 73 8.17 0.15 -22.61
N LYS A 74 8.39 -0.11 -21.32
CA LYS A 74 7.34 -0.20 -20.30
C LYS A 74 7.81 0.37 -18.98
N ILE A 75 6.87 0.66 -18.10
CA ILE A 75 7.16 1.02 -16.71
C ILE A 75 7.15 -0.25 -15.85
N LYS A 76 8.15 -0.40 -14.99
CA LYS A 76 8.25 -1.50 -14.02
C LYS A 76 8.42 -0.94 -12.61
N HIS A 77 7.86 -1.63 -11.64
CA HIS A 77 8.06 -1.34 -10.22
C HIS A 77 9.56 -1.32 -9.87
N HIS A 78 9.95 -0.35 -9.04
CA HIS A 78 11.26 -0.20 -8.44
C HIS A 78 11.10 -0.10 -6.92
N SER A 79 12.21 -0.04 -6.17
CA SER A 79 12.18 -0.08 -4.70
C SER A 79 11.15 0.89 -4.09
N GLU A 80 10.48 0.39 -3.04
CA GLU A 80 9.39 1.06 -2.32
C GLU A 80 8.19 1.41 -3.21
N ASN A 81 8.09 2.69 -3.59
CA ASN A 81 6.98 3.32 -4.29
C ASN A 81 7.43 3.98 -5.59
N LEU A 82 8.62 3.64 -6.07
CA LEU A 82 9.19 4.16 -7.28
C LEU A 82 8.93 3.20 -8.43
N TYR A 83 9.01 3.71 -9.65
CA TYR A 83 8.99 2.91 -10.86
C TYR A 83 10.00 3.47 -11.84
N LYS A 84 10.46 2.62 -12.75
CA LYS A 84 11.46 2.93 -13.76
C LYS A 84 10.98 2.52 -15.13
N LEU A 85 11.48 3.22 -16.15
CA LEU A 85 11.29 2.81 -17.54
C LEU A 85 12.29 1.71 -17.86
N VAL A 86 11.83 0.68 -18.58
CA VAL A 86 12.62 -0.48 -19.01
C VAL A 86 12.36 -0.78 -20.48
N ARG A 87 13.41 -1.13 -21.24
CA ARG A 87 13.35 -1.58 -22.64
C ARG A 87 13.96 -2.97 -22.70
N GLY A 88 13.13 -3.99 -22.92
CA GLY A 88 13.54 -5.40 -22.76
C GLY A 88 13.94 -5.71 -21.31
N GLU A 89 15.14 -6.30 -21.14
CA GLU A 89 15.73 -6.66 -19.83
C GLU A 89 16.80 -5.65 -19.35
N SER A 90 17.05 -4.57 -20.10
CA SER A 90 18.06 -3.56 -19.75
C SER A 90 17.42 -2.29 -19.20
N ASP A 91 18.11 -1.66 -18.25
CA ASP A 91 17.73 -0.41 -17.60
C ASP A 91 18.65 0.77 -18.01
N GLU A 92 19.68 0.54 -18.82
CA GLU A 92 20.70 1.56 -19.11
C GLU A 92 20.25 2.55 -20.20
N ASN A 93 20.38 3.86 -19.92
CA ASN A 93 20.24 4.99 -20.84
C ASN A 93 18.91 5.09 -21.63
N ILE A 94 17.81 4.55 -21.09
CA ILE A 94 16.50 4.63 -21.75
C ILE A 94 16.06 6.07 -22.02
N PHE A 95 16.28 6.99 -21.09
CA PHE A 95 15.89 8.40 -21.25
C PHE A 95 16.55 9.09 -22.45
N GLU A 96 17.74 8.67 -22.85
CA GLU A 96 18.44 9.20 -24.03
C GLU A 96 17.88 8.60 -25.33
N SER A 97 17.35 7.38 -25.26
CA SER A 97 16.79 6.67 -26.42
C SER A 97 15.34 7.05 -26.76
N LEU A 98 14.65 7.77 -25.87
CA LEU A 98 13.27 8.19 -26.06
C LEU A 98 13.22 9.48 -26.89
N SER A 99 12.41 9.44 -27.94
CA SER A 99 11.99 10.61 -28.71
C SER A 99 11.23 11.62 -27.84
N GLU A 100 11.17 12.86 -28.32
CA GLU A 100 10.39 13.93 -27.68
C GLU A 100 8.91 13.55 -27.54
N GLY A 101 8.35 12.92 -28.58
CA GLY A 101 6.97 12.41 -28.56
C GLY A 101 6.75 11.31 -27.52
N GLU A 102 7.68 10.36 -27.37
CA GLU A 102 7.57 9.31 -26.35
C GLU A 102 7.67 9.88 -24.93
N LYS A 103 8.58 10.83 -24.71
CA LYS A 103 8.69 11.54 -23.42
C LYS A 103 7.40 12.27 -23.07
N MET A 104 6.77 12.89 -24.07
CA MET A 104 5.49 13.57 -23.91
C MET A 104 4.37 12.59 -23.56
N VAL A 105 4.27 11.46 -24.27
CA VAL A 105 3.26 10.43 -24.01
C VAL A 105 3.39 9.85 -22.59
N ILE A 106 4.61 9.49 -22.16
CA ILE A 106 4.84 8.98 -20.80
C ILE A 106 4.43 10.03 -19.76
N SER A 107 4.82 11.27 -19.96
CA SER A 107 4.49 12.38 -19.06
C SER A 107 2.98 12.59 -18.96
N PHE A 108 2.28 12.47 -20.09
CA PHE A 108 0.83 12.59 -20.16
C PHE A 108 0.11 11.45 -19.44
N LEU A 109 0.49 10.19 -19.70
CA LEU A 109 -0.07 9.02 -19.02
C LEU A 109 0.18 9.06 -17.51
N TYR A 110 1.38 9.47 -17.09
CA TYR A 110 1.69 9.67 -15.69
C TYR A 110 0.78 10.75 -15.05
N PHE A 111 0.58 11.86 -15.74
CA PHE A 111 -0.33 12.92 -15.28
C PHE A 111 -1.79 12.43 -15.18
N LEU A 112 -2.25 11.61 -16.13
CA LEU A 112 -3.58 11.01 -16.09
C LEU A 112 -3.75 10.08 -14.87
N GLU A 113 -2.77 9.22 -14.59
CA GLU A 113 -2.80 8.39 -13.38
C GLU A 113 -2.74 9.22 -12.10
N GLN A 114 -1.95 10.30 -12.07
CA GLN A 114 -1.95 11.24 -10.95
C GLN A 114 -3.33 11.89 -10.75
N CYS A 115 -4.07 12.15 -11.83
CA CYS A 115 -5.44 12.64 -11.78
C CYS A 115 -6.44 11.56 -11.35
N ARG A 116 -6.19 10.28 -11.65
CA ARG A 116 -7.04 9.15 -11.24
C ARG A 116 -6.81 8.77 -9.78
N GLY A 117 -5.58 8.86 -9.31
CA GLY A 117 -5.17 8.59 -7.94
C GLY A 117 -5.99 9.43 -6.95
N LYS A 118 -6.47 8.76 -5.90
CA LYS A 118 -7.05 9.44 -4.72
C LYS A 118 -5.91 9.91 -3.83
N ARG A 119 -5.87 11.20 -3.49
CA ARG A 119 -4.92 11.70 -2.47
C ARG A 119 -5.36 11.29 -1.06
N ASP A 120 -6.65 10.99 -0.88
CA ASP A 120 -7.22 10.58 0.39
C ASP A 120 -8.30 9.48 0.25
N VAL A 121 -8.38 8.59 1.24
CA VAL A 121 -9.36 7.47 1.26
C VAL A 121 -10.81 7.99 1.33
N SER A 122 -11.01 9.19 1.85
CA SER A 122 -12.30 9.88 1.95
C SER A 122 -12.69 10.65 0.69
N GLU A 123 -11.81 10.75 -0.31
CA GLU A 123 -12.07 11.50 -1.51
C GLU A 123 -13.02 10.71 -2.42
N ALA A 124 -14.29 11.11 -2.42
CA ALA A 124 -15.29 10.59 -3.35
C ALA A 124 -14.80 10.79 -4.79
N ALA A 125 -15.12 9.85 -5.69
CA ALA A 125 -14.78 9.94 -7.11
C ALA A 125 -15.51 11.15 -7.74
N LYS A 126 -14.87 12.32 -7.68
CA LYS A 126 -15.37 13.54 -8.29
C LYS A 126 -15.06 13.51 -9.79
N LYS A 127 -16.00 13.97 -10.61
CA LYS A 127 -15.73 14.26 -12.02
C LYS A 127 -14.68 15.37 -12.07
N LYS A 128 -13.53 15.09 -12.71
CA LYS A 128 -12.43 16.05 -12.88
C LYS A 128 -12.46 16.58 -14.31
N ILE A 129 -12.27 17.89 -14.48
CA ILE A 129 -12.02 18.51 -15.78
C ILE A 129 -10.52 18.79 -15.83
N ILE A 130 -9.87 18.35 -16.91
CA ILE A 130 -8.45 18.56 -17.15
C ILE A 130 -8.32 19.53 -18.33
N VAL A 131 -7.54 20.60 -18.15
CA VAL A 131 -7.19 21.55 -19.21
C VAL A 131 -5.70 21.36 -19.48
N ILE A 132 -5.36 21.09 -20.75
CA ILE A 132 -3.99 20.92 -21.21
C ILE A 132 -3.75 22.05 -22.21
N ASP A 133 -2.82 22.94 -21.88
CA ASP A 133 -2.42 24.02 -22.77
C ASP A 133 -1.25 23.55 -23.62
N ASP A 134 -1.40 23.64 -24.93
CA ASP A 134 -0.41 23.25 -25.95
C ASP A 134 0.34 21.91 -25.69
N PRO A 135 -0.35 20.75 -25.78
CA PRO A 135 0.26 19.47 -25.44
C PRO A 135 1.41 19.05 -26.36
N ILE A 136 1.54 19.65 -27.56
CA ILE A 136 2.49 19.27 -28.62
C ILE A 136 3.18 20.52 -29.18
N SER A 137 4.34 20.86 -28.64
CA SER A 137 5.09 22.06 -29.05
C SER A 137 5.75 21.96 -30.44
N SER A 138 5.85 20.77 -31.04
CA SER A 138 6.84 20.51 -32.12
C SER A 138 6.41 19.39 -33.07
N LEU A 139 5.25 19.52 -33.72
CA LEU A 139 4.90 18.72 -34.92
C LEU A 139 5.04 19.60 -36.18
N SER A 140 6.23 20.16 -36.39
CA SER A 140 6.54 20.92 -37.59
C SER A 140 7.96 20.65 -38.05
N HIS A 141 8.17 19.48 -38.66
CA HIS A 141 9.06 19.29 -39.81
C HIS A 141 8.64 18.00 -40.54
N ILE A 142 7.75 18.16 -41.53
CA ILE A 142 7.74 17.33 -42.74
C ILE A 142 8.67 18.01 -43.74
#